data_AF-A0A349M8F1-F1
#
_entry.id   AF-A0A349M8F1-F1
#
_cell.length_a   1.000
_cell.length_b   1.000
_cell.length_c   1.000
_cell.angle_alpha   90.00
_cell.angle_beta   90.00
_cell.angle_gamma   90.00
#
_symmetry.space_group_name_H-M   'P 1'
#
loop_
_entity.id
_entity.type
_entity.pdbx_description
1 polymer ?
#
loop_
_entity_poly.entity_id
_entity_poly.type
_entity_poly.pdbx_seq_one_letter_code
_entity_poly.pdbx_strand_id
1 'polypeptide(L)'
;MQRKLLNRLGMGIIVLVVVGSSILSLRLVAQARQDQRTPINGQTVPLIKHAQLLGAANRGQQLNLSIGLQPRNQQELENLLRNLYDPRSSMYHHFLTPQEYADEFGPTLEQQQQVTAYLRNQGLAVLRIAPNGLLIDA
;
A
#
# COMPACT_ATOMS: atom_id res chain seq x y z
N MET A 1 -54.08 -33.27 7.97
CA MET A 1 -52.62 -33.47 7.79
C MET A 1 -51.85 -32.23 7.26
N GLN A 2 -52.52 -31.21 6.69
CA GLN A 2 -51.85 -30.07 6.00
C GLN A 2 -51.26 -28.96 6.89
N ARG A 3 -51.71 -28.79 8.15
CA ARG A 3 -51.17 -27.76 9.07
C ARG A 3 -49.71 -28.00 9.48
N LYS A 4 -49.22 -29.25 9.46
CA LYS A 4 -47.83 -29.58 9.84
C LYS A 4 -46.80 -29.20 8.77
N LEU A 5 -47.22 -29.08 7.50
CA LEU A 5 -46.36 -28.70 6.37
C LEU A 5 -46.13 -27.18 6.31
N LEU A 6 -47.15 -26.37 6.61
CA LEU A 6 -47.03 -24.90 6.66
C LEU A 6 -46.03 -24.43 7.73
N ASN A 7 -46.02 -25.04 8.93
CA ASN A 7 -45.09 -24.65 10.00
C ASN A 7 -43.64 -25.06 9.71
N ARG A 8 -43.41 -26.11 8.92
CA ARG A 8 -42.06 -26.55 8.51
C ARG A 8 -41.46 -25.64 7.44
N LEU A 9 -42.29 -25.08 6.55
CA LEU A 9 -41.88 -24.10 5.54
C LEU A 9 -41.53 -22.74 6.17
N GLY A 10 -42.32 -22.26 7.14
CA GLY A 10 -42.02 -21.00 7.84
C GLY A 10 -40.71 -21.02 8.63
N MET A 11 -40.37 -22.16 9.24
CA MET A 11 -39.13 -22.32 10.01
C MET A 11 -37.88 -22.32 9.12
N GLY A 12 -37.97 -22.89 7.91
CA GLY A 12 -36.87 -22.86 6.92
C GLY A 12 -36.56 -21.44 6.43
N ILE A 13 -37.59 -20.61 6.25
CA ILE A 13 -37.44 -19.20 5.83
C ILE A 13 -36.77 -18.36 6.92
N ILE A 14 -37.12 -18.57 8.19
CA ILE A 14 -36.50 -17.86 9.32
C ILE A 14 -35.02 -18.21 9.45
N VAL A 15 -34.64 -19.49 9.29
CA VAL A 15 -33.23 -19.91 9.32
C VAL A 15 -32.45 -19.32 8.14
N LEU A 16 -33.04 -19.28 6.95
CA LEU A 16 -32.42 -18.67 5.76
C LEU A 16 -32.21 -17.16 5.92
N VAL A 17 -33.15 -16.46 6.54
CA VAL A 17 -33.03 -15.02 6.85
C VAL A 17 -31.95 -14.77 7.90
N VAL A 18 -31.88 -15.56 8.98
CA VAL A 18 -30.87 -15.40 10.03
C VAL A 18 -29.46 -15.70 9.53
N VAL A 19 -29.29 -16.76 8.72
CA VAL A 19 -27.99 -17.09 8.10
C VAL A 19 -27.60 -16.05 7.04
N GLY A 20 -28.54 -15.60 6.21
CA GLY A 20 -28.31 -14.53 5.23
C GLY A 20 -27.94 -13.19 5.88
N SER A 21 -28.58 -12.85 7.00
CA SER A 21 -28.27 -11.65 7.79
C SER A 21 -26.87 -11.71 8.39
N SER A 22 -26.45 -12.90 8.83
CA SER A 22 -25.12 -13.12 9.42
C SER A 22 -23.99 -13.00 8.37
N ILE A 23 -24.22 -13.46 7.13
CA ILE A 23 -23.24 -13.32 6.05
C ILE A 23 -23.15 -11.85 5.58
N LEU A 24 -24.28 -11.11 5.61
CA LEU A 24 -24.33 -9.70 5.21
C LEU A 24 -23.60 -8.78 6.21
N SER A 25 -23.68 -9.06 7.51
CA SER A 25 -23.00 -8.27 8.55
C SER A 25 -21.48 -8.46 8.55
N LEU A 26 -20.95 -9.63 8.16
CA LEU A 26 -19.50 -9.84 8.00
C LEU A 26 -18.89 -8.97 6.86
N ARG A 27 -19.64 -8.64 5.81
CA ARG A 27 -19.15 -7.82 4.70
C ARG A 27 -19.02 -6.34 5.07
N LEU A 28 -19.94 -5.82 5.88
CA LEU A 28 -19.98 -4.40 6.29
C LEU A 28 -18.84 -4.02 7.24
N VAL A 29 -18.52 -4.89 8.21
CA VAL A 29 -17.42 -4.65 9.17
C VAL A 29 -16.05 -4.71 8.48
N ALA A 30 -15.90 -5.57 7.46
CA ALA A 30 -14.67 -5.67 6.68
C ALA A 30 -14.39 -4.41 5.84
N GLN A 31 -15.43 -3.77 5.28
CA GLN A 31 -15.27 -2.53 4.51
C GLN A 31 -14.95 -1.32 5.39
N ALA A 32 -15.56 -1.20 6.57
CA ALA A 32 -15.30 -0.08 7.49
C ALA A 32 -13.84 0.00 7.99
N ARG A 33 -13.11 -1.11 7.95
CA ARG A 33 -11.69 -1.16 8.37
C ARG A 33 -10.72 -0.69 7.29
N GLN A 34 -11.14 -0.62 6.02
CA GLN A 34 -10.27 -0.18 4.92
C GLN A 34 -10.07 1.34 4.86
N ASP A 35 -10.93 2.14 5.50
CA ASP A 35 -10.82 3.61 5.52
C ASP A 35 -9.89 4.14 6.62
N GLN A 36 -9.23 3.26 7.38
CA GLN A 36 -8.28 3.69 8.40
C GLN A 36 -7.01 4.23 7.75
N ARG A 37 -6.91 5.56 7.65
CA ARG A 37 -5.73 6.26 7.13
C ARG A 37 -4.58 6.21 8.15
N THR A 38 -3.41 5.79 7.69
CA THR A 38 -2.17 5.83 8.50
C THR A 38 -1.35 7.06 8.09
N PRO A 39 -0.97 7.94 9.03
CA PRO A 39 -0.14 9.08 8.70
C PRO A 39 1.27 8.62 8.27
N ILE A 40 1.77 9.18 7.17
CA ILE A 40 3.16 9.05 6.77
C ILE A 40 3.94 10.17 7.46
N ASN A 41 4.74 9.81 8.46
CA ASN A 41 5.51 10.77 9.24
C ASN A 41 6.64 11.40 8.39
N GLY A 42 7.04 12.63 8.75
CA GLY A 42 8.18 13.31 8.12
C GLY A 42 7.88 14.04 6.81
N GLN A 43 6.63 14.08 6.35
CA GLN A 43 6.23 14.71 5.08
C GLN A 43 5.93 16.21 5.18
N THR A 44 5.82 16.76 6.38
CA THR A 44 5.56 18.20 6.57
C THR A 44 6.87 18.98 6.69
N VAL A 45 7.14 19.84 5.71
CA VAL A 45 8.28 20.74 5.75
C VAL A 45 8.09 21.80 6.85
N PRO A 46 9.08 22.03 7.74
CA PRO A 46 8.94 23.00 8.84
C PRO A 46 8.58 24.43 8.37
N LEU A 47 8.99 24.79 7.15
CA LEU A 47 8.71 26.10 6.55
C LEU A 47 7.21 26.41 6.44
N ILE A 48 6.37 25.38 6.30
CA ILE A 48 4.91 25.53 6.19
C ILE A 48 4.29 26.17 7.45
N LYS A 49 4.95 26.07 8.61
CA LYS A 49 4.48 26.71 9.85
C LYS A 49 4.42 28.24 9.78
N HIS A 50 5.17 28.84 8.86
CA HIS A 50 5.22 30.29 8.65
C HIS A 50 4.55 30.70 7.33
N ALA A 51 3.92 29.76 6.63
CA ALA A 51 3.28 30.03 5.35
C ALA A 51 1.90 30.67 5.56
N GLN A 52 1.55 31.63 4.71
CA GLN A 52 0.20 32.17 4.62
C GLN A 52 -0.62 31.31 3.66
N LEU A 53 -1.79 30.83 4.10
CA LEU A 53 -2.73 30.14 3.22
C LEU A 53 -3.37 31.16 2.27
N LEU A 54 -3.06 31.07 0.98
CA LEU A 54 -3.60 31.98 -0.05
C LEU A 54 -4.98 31.54 -0.57
N GLY A 55 -5.35 30.27 -0.37
CA GLY A 55 -6.60 29.70 -0.86
C GLY A 55 -6.44 28.22 -1.21
N ALA A 56 -7.54 27.59 -1.61
CA ALA A 56 -7.51 26.22 -2.11
C ALA A 56 -6.84 26.15 -3.50
N ALA A 57 -6.06 25.10 -3.75
CA ALA A 57 -5.53 24.82 -5.08
C ALA A 57 -6.67 24.54 -6.08
N ASN A 58 -6.39 24.77 -7.37
CA ASN A 58 -7.34 24.45 -8.43
C ASN A 58 -7.61 22.94 -8.47
N ARG A 59 -8.88 22.53 -8.41
CA ARG A 59 -9.28 21.12 -8.45
C ARG A 59 -8.90 20.40 -9.74
N GLY A 60 -8.74 21.13 -10.84
CA GLY A 60 -8.30 20.59 -12.14
C GLY A 60 -6.78 20.61 -12.34
N GLN A 61 -6.00 21.08 -11.36
CA GLN A 61 -4.55 21.07 -11.46
C GLN A 61 -4.03 19.63 -11.39
N GLN A 62 -3.27 19.22 -12.40
CA GLN A 62 -2.56 17.95 -12.38
C GLN A 62 -1.37 18.04 -11.43
N LEU A 63 -1.23 17.03 -10.58
CA LEU A 63 -0.10 16.85 -9.68
C LEU A 63 0.65 15.60 -10.11
N ASN A 64 1.96 15.72 -10.30
CA ASN A 64 2.83 14.56 -10.49
C ASN A 64 3.39 14.18 -9.12
N LEU A 65 3.21 12.92 -8.74
CA LEU A 65 3.61 12.38 -7.44
C LEU A 65 4.69 11.32 -7.65
N SER A 66 5.70 11.32 -6.78
CA SER A 66 6.67 10.23 -6.69
C SER A 66 6.54 9.55 -5.33
N ILE A 67 6.21 8.26 -5.36
CA ILE A 67 5.99 7.44 -4.18
C ILE A 67 7.24 6.60 -3.93
N GLY A 68 7.92 6.88 -2.81
CA GLY A 68 9.06 6.11 -2.34
C GLY A 68 8.64 4.89 -1.53
N LEU A 69 9.17 3.73 -1.89
CA LEU A 69 9.01 2.48 -1.14
C LEU A 69 10.23 2.24 -0.24
N GLN A 70 10.00 1.52 0.86
CA GLN A 70 11.08 1.16 1.77
C GLN A 70 11.87 -0.04 1.21
N PRO A 71 13.20 -0.01 1.28
CA PRO A 71 14.01 -1.17 0.97
C PRO A 71 13.78 -2.28 2.01
N ARG A 72 13.94 -3.53 1.57
CA ARG A 72 14.00 -4.70 2.43
C ARG A 72 15.42 -4.86 3.00
N ASN A 73 15.56 -5.68 4.04
CA ASN A 73 16.85 -6.13 4.55
C ASN A 73 17.79 -4.96 4.91
N GLN A 74 17.28 -3.97 5.66
CA GLN A 74 17.99 -2.73 5.93
C GLN A 74 19.31 -2.96 6.68
N GLN A 75 19.36 -3.93 7.59
CA GLN A 75 20.58 -4.26 8.32
C GLN A 75 21.65 -4.85 7.40
N GLU A 76 21.26 -5.72 6.48
CA GLU A 76 22.13 -6.31 5.47
C GLU A 76 22.61 -5.25 4.48
N LEU A 77 21.74 -4.33 4.07
CA LEU A 77 22.11 -3.20 3.21
C LEU A 77 23.16 -2.31 3.89
N GLU A 78 22.99 -2.00 5.18
CA GLU A 78 23.99 -1.25 5.95
C GLU A 78 25.33 -2.00 6.05
N ASN A 79 25.30 -3.33 6.23
CA ASN A 79 26.51 -4.16 6.26
C ASN A 79 27.22 -4.13 4.90
N LEU A 80 26.46 -4.28 3.80
CA LEU A 80 26.98 -4.18 2.44
C LEU A 80 27.64 -2.82 2.22
N LEU A 81 26.96 -1.73 2.54
CA LEU A 81 27.51 -0.38 2.40
C LEU A 81 28.83 -0.20 3.16
N ARG A 82 28.92 -0.69 4.41
CA ARG A 82 30.20 -0.65 5.15
C ARG A 82 31.31 -1.39 4.43
N ASN A 83 31.02 -2.57 3.87
CA ASN A 83 32.00 -3.38 3.14
C ASN A 83 32.37 -2.80 1.77
N LEU A 84 31.47 -2.09 1.09
CA LEU A 84 31.73 -1.45 -0.20
C LEU A 84 32.65 -0.24 -0.08
N TYR A 85 32.63 0.44 1.07
CA TYR A 85 33.39 1.66 1.32
C TYR A 85 34.62 1.47 2.23
N ASP A 86 34.85 0.28 2.80
CA ASP A 86 36.06 -0.04 3.57
C ASP A 86 37.19 -0.53 2.63
N PRO A 87 38.32 0.19 2.50
CA PRO A 87 39.45 -0.26 1.68
C PRO A 87 40.08 -1.59 2.11
N ARG A 88 39.82 -2.07 3.33
CA ARG A 88 40.31 -3.37 3.84
C ARG A 88 39.37 -4.53 3.50
N SER A 89 38.17 -4.24 3.02
CA SER A 89 37.17 -5.23 2.62
C SER A 89 37.49 -5.78 1.24
N SER A 90 37.27 -7.08 1.04
CA SER A 90 37.32 -7.70 -0.30
C SER A 90 36.22 -7.18 -1.24
N MET A 91 35.20 -6.51 -0.71
CA MET A 91 34.09 -5.92 -1.46
C MET A 91 34.29 -4.43 -1.75
N TYR A 92 35.45 -3.85 -1.44
CA TYR A 92 35.71 -2.43 -1.71
C TYR A 92 35.50 -2.08 -3.19
N HIS A 93 34.63 -1.09 -3.46
CA HIS A 93 34.23 -0.67 -4.81
C HIS A 93 33.57 -1.76 -5.69
N HIS A 94 33.12 -2.87 -5.12
CA HIS A 94 32.36 -3.91 -5.83
C HIS A 94 30.85 -3.59 -5.81
N PHE A 95 30.45 -2.53 -6.49
CA PHE A 95 29.06 -2.05 -6.48
C PHE A 95 28.09 -3.01 -7.19
N LEU A 96 26.87 -3.09 -6.65
CA LEU A 96 25.76 -3.81 -7.28
C LEU A 96 25.20 -3.04 -8.48
N THR A 97 24.75 -3.79 -9.49
CA THR A 97 23.87 -3.28 -10.52
C THR A 97 22.49 -2.95 -9.95
N PRO A 98 21.67 -2.12 -10.63
CA PRO A 98 20.31 -1.82 -10.18
C PRO A 98 19.43 -3.07 -10.01
N GLN A 99 19.63 -4.12 -10.82
CA GLN A 99 18.85 -5.35 -10.74
C GLN A 99 19.24 -6.19 -9.52
N GLU A 100 20.54 -6.36 -9.27
CA GLU A 100 21.03 -7.05 -8.06
C GLU A 100 20.55 -6.34 -6.80
N TYR A 101 20.57 -5.00 -6.80
CA TYR A 101 19.97 -4.23 -5.72
C TYR A 101 18.47 -4.49 -5.59
N ALA A 102 17.73 -4.51 -6.69
CA ALA A 102 16.28 -4.75 -6.67
C ALA A 102 15.94 -6.13 -6.08
N ASP A 103 16.72 -7.15 -6.46
CA ASP A 103 16.49 -8.54 -6.06
C ASP A 103 16.76 -8.73 -4.54
N GLU A 104 17.84 -8.14 -4.01
CA GLU A 104 18.21 -8.29 -2.59
C GLU A 104 17.52 -7.28 -1.66
N PHE A 105 17.42 -6.02 -2.08
CA PHE A 105 17.02 -4.90 -1.21
C PHE A 105 15.79 -4.12 -1.73
N GLY A 106 15.42 -4.27 -3.00
CA GLY A 106 14.20 -3.67 -3.55
C GLY A 106 12.92 -4.27 -2.96
N PRO A 107 11.78 -3.56 -3.07
CA PRO A 107 10.49 -4.08 -2.64
C PRO A 107 10.06 -5.26 -3.51
N THR A 108 9.32 -6.21 -2.94
CA THR A 108 8.84 -7.37 -3.70
C THR A 108 7.88 -6.95 -4.81
N LEU A 109 7.75 -7.77 -5.85
CA LEU A 109 6.76 -7.54 -6.91
C LEU A 109 5.33 -7.40 -6.36
N GLU A 110 4.99 -8.17 -5.33
CA GLU A 110 3.69 -8.07 -4.66
C GLU A 110 3.50 -6.71 -3.99
N GLN A 111 4.50 -6.20 -3.27
CA GLN A 111 4.43 -4.88 -2.63
C GLN A 111 4.27 -3.76 -3.68
N GLN A 112 5.01 -3.85 -4.79
CA GLN A 112 4.87 -2.90 -5.90
C GLN A 112 3.46 -2.97 -6.51
N GLN A 113 2.92 -4.17 -6.70
CA GLN A 113 1.56 -4.36 -7.22
C GLN A 113 0.49 -3.81 -6.27
N GLN A 114 0.64 -4.01 -4.96
CA GLN A 114 -0.27 -3.45 -3.97
C GLN A 114 -0.31 -1.93 -4.03
N VAL A 115 0.84 -1.27 -4.15
CA VAL A 115 0.92 0.19 -4.23
C VAL A 115 0.40 0.71 -5.57
N THR A 116 0.75 0.09 -6.69
CA THR A 116 0.22 0.51 -8.00
C THR A 116 -1.29 0.32 -8.11
N ALA A 117 -1.84 -0.75 -7.54
CA ALA A 117 -3.29 -0.97 -7.45
C ALA A 117 -3.95 0.10 -6.57
N TYR A 118 -3.36 0.44 -5.42
CA TYR A 118 -3.84 1.51 -4.57
C TYR A 118 -3.90 2.85 -5.31
N LEU A 119 -2.81 3.24 -5.99
CA LEU A 119 -2.74 4.50 -6.74
C LEU A 119 -3.83 4.58 -7.82
N ARG A 120 -4.02 3.50 -8.58
CA ARG A 120 -5.08 3.41 -9.60
C ARG A 120 -6.48 3.51 -8.98
N ASN A 121 -6.72 2.87 -7.85
CA ASN A 121 -7.99 2.97 -7.12
C ASN A 121 -8.27 4.38 -6.58
N GLN A 122 -7.22 5.18 -6.35
CA GLN A 122 -7.34 6.61 -6.01
C GLN A 122 -7.49 7.52 -7.24
N GLY A 123 -7.56 6.96 -8.46
CA GLY A 123 -7.70 7.71 -9.70
C GLY A 123 -6.38 8.28 -10.24
N LEU A 124 -5.24 7.85 -9.72
CA LEU A 124 -3.91 8.24 -10.21
C LEU A 124 -3.43 7.30 -11.32
N ALA A 125 -2.66 7.84 -12.26
CA ALA A 125 -2.12 7.07 -13.39
C ALA A 125 -0.65 6.74 -13.13
N VAL A 126 -0.32 5.45 -12.94
CA VAL A 126 1.08 5.05 -12.78
C VAL A 126 1.86 5.30 -14.08
N LEU A 127 2.79 6.24 -14.04
CA LEU A 127 3.59 6.70 -15.18
C LEU A 127 4.85 5.86 -15.37
N ARG A 128 5.55 5.56 -14.27
CA ARG A 128 6.85 4.88 -14.31
C ARG A 128 7.14 4.18 -12.99
N ILE A 129 7.87 3.06 -13.07
CA ILE A 129 8.50 2.41 -11.92
C ILE A 129 10.01 2.42 -12.18
N ALA A 130 10.81 2.86 -11.21
CA ALA A 130 12.26 2.83 -11.33
C ALA A 130 12.79 1.39 -11.38
N PRO A 131 13.92 1.10 -12.07
CA PRO A 131 14.45 -0.26 -12.19
C PRO A 131 14.76 -0.95 -10.85
N ASN A 132 15.13 -0.18 -9.82
CA ASN A 132 15.37 -0.69 -8.47
C ASN A 132 14.07 -0.96 -7.66
N GLY A 133 12.90 -0.71 -8.26
CA GLY A 133 11.58 -0.89 -7.67
C GLY A 133 11.19 0.12 -6.58
N LEU A 134 12.08 1.04 -6.19
CA LEU A 134 11.87 1.90 -5.02
C LEU A 134 11.04 3.16 -5.28
N LEU A 135 10.87 3.56 -6.54
CA LEU A 135 10.13 4.77 -6.90
C LEU A 135 9.03 4.43 -7.90
N ILE A 136 7.82 4.85 -7.58
CA ILE A 136 6.64 4.78 -8.45
C ILE A 136 6.18 6.20 -8.71
N ASP A 137 6.23 6.64 -9.96
CA ASP A 137 5.72 7.94 -10.40
C ASP A 137 4.27 7.80 -10.85
N ALA A 138 3.41 8.72 -10.42
CA ALA A 138 1.97 8.73 -10.69
C ALA A 138 1.36 10.12 -10.87
#